data_AF-A0A9E5U1R1-F1
#
_entry.id   AF-A0A9E5U1R1-F1
#
_cell.length_a   1.000
_cell.length_b   1.000
_cell.length_c   1.000
_cell.angle_alpha   90.00
_cell.angle_beta   90.00
_cell.angle_gamma   90.00
#
_symmetry.space_group_name_H-M   'P 1'
#
loop_
_entity.id
_entity.type
_entity.pdbx_description
1 polymer ?
#
loop_
_entity_poly.entity_id
_entity_poly.type
_entity_poly.pdbx_seq_one_letter_code
_entity_poly.pdbx_strand_id
1 'polypeptide(L)'
;MRNNAANRGFTLVELLIALTVGVIVLSAALSFAVTTWRTVEGNEVREQAYRNGRFIGMSLERDMQTVGVGIASTISFGTLAVWADTIVILSVPFTPSESPPYDLAPPAGTDNPLSPGGTCGTYCLDLAADAKGKFELEAGNLARLQINDTRRLILISGVTKGTSRTITFTPHTQLLHYTAGLSGGLLLDRYGTFVQKLGVIVYYLDGDKLMRADYLNPDGTPAGEVLAYGIQEWDVSVIFTDDDEQPEVTPADNDP
;
A
#
# COMPACT_ATOMS: atom_id res chain seq x y z
N MET A 1 19.22 -57.71 -63.87
CA MET A 1 19.68 -58.27 -62.58
C MET A 1 18.64 -57.90 -61.52
N ARG A 2 17.75 -58.84 -61.17
CA ARG A 2 16.73 -58.67 -60.12
C ARG A 2 17.30 -59.26 -58.84
N ASN A 3 17.56 -58.42 -57.85
CA ASN A 3 17.87 -58.89 -56.50
C ASN A 3 16.60 -59.51 -55.93
N ASN A 4 16.57 -60.84 -55.84
CA ASN A 4 15.58 -61.55 -55.03
C ASN A 4 15.90 -61.25 -53.57
N ALA A 5 15.23 -60.23 -53.02
CA ALA A 5 15.14 -60.07 -51.58
C ALA A 5 14.48 -61.34 -51.04
N ALA A 6 15.26 -62.17 -50.34
CA ALA A 6 14.75 -63.35 -49.68
C ALA A 6 13.72 -62.90 -48.62
N ASN A 7 12.44 -63.19 -48.86
CA ASN A 7 11.38 -63.02 -47.87
C ASN A 7 11.61 -64.04 -46.74
N ARG A 8 12.43 -63.66 -45.76
CA ARG A 8 12.58 -64.38 -44.50
C ARG A 8 11.42 -63.98 -43.59
N GLY A 9 10.52 -64.92 -43.32
CA GLY A 9 9.44 -64.72 -42.35
C GLY A 9 10.01 -64.57 -40.93
N PHE A 10 9.43 -63.66 -40.15
CA PHE A 10 9.78 -63.43 -38.76
C PHE A 10 9.47 -64.67 -37.92
N THR A 11 10.39 -65.06 -37.04
CA THR A 11 10.12 -66.08 -36.04
C THR A 11 9.34 -65.48 -34.87
N LEU A 12 8.46 -66.27 -34.23
CA LEU A 12 7.66 -65.83 -33.07
C LEU A 12 8.55 -65.29 -31.93
N VAL A 13 9.76 -65.84 -31.79
CA VAL A 13 10.78 -65.40 -30.82
C VAL A 13 11.30 -63.99 -31.12
N GLU A 14 11.63 -63.69 -32.39
CA GLU A 14 12.06 -62.34 -32.78
C GLU A 14 10.96 -61.29 -32.55
N LEU A 15 9.69 -61.67 -32.73
CA LEU A 15 8.56 -60.79 -32.48
C LEU A 15 8.38 -60.49 -30.97
N LEU A 16 8.54 -61.50 -30.11
CA LEU A 16 8.53 -61.31 -28.65
C LEU A 16 9.69 -60.43 -28.17
N ILE A 17 10.89 -60.60 -28.73
CA ILE A 17 12.05 -59.77 -28.41
C ILE A 17 11.82 -58.32 -28.87
N ALA A 18 11.31 -58.12 -30.10
CA ALA A 18 11.02 -56.78 -30.60
C ALA A 18 9.96 -56.05 -29.75
N LEU A 19 8.93 -56.77 -29.30
CA LEU A 19 7.85 -56.19 -28.50
C LEU A 19 8.34 -55.84 -27.08
N THR A 20 9.14 -56.70 -26.46
CA THR A 20 9.73 -56.41 -25.13
C THR A 20 10.71 -55.24 -25.18
N VAL A 21 11.61 -55.20 -26.17
CA VAL A 21 12.52 -54.06 -26.37
C VAL A 21 11.72 -52.78 -26.67
N GLY A 22 10.69 -52.87 -27.51
CA GLY A 22 9.80 -51.75 -27.81
C GLY A 22 9.12 -51.18 -26.57
N VAL A 23 8.59 -52.04 -25.68
CA VAL A 23 7.98 -51.62 -24.41
C VAL A 23 8.99 -50.98 -23.47
N ILE A 24 10.21 -51.50 -23.38
CA ILE A 24 11.28 -50.92 -22.53
C ILE A 24 11.65 -49.52 -23.03
N VAL A 25 11.86 -49.35 -24.35
CA VAL A 25 12.20 -48.06 -24.95
C VAL A 25 11.06 -47.06 -24.77
N LEU A 26 9.81 -47.47 -24.96
CA LEU A 26 8.64 -46.61 -24.80
C LEU A 26 8.45 -46.20 -23.34
N SER A 27 8.69 -47.11 -22.39
CA SER A 27 8.64 -46.81 -20.95
C SER A 27 9.74 -45.84 -20.51
N ALA A 28 10.94 -45.99 -21.05
CA ALA A 28 12.05 -45.06 -20.81
C ALA A 28 11.75 -43.67 -21.40
N ALA A 29 11.23 -43.60 -22.62
CA ALA A 29 10.83 -42.36 -23.27
C ALA A 29 9.70 -41.64 -22.51
N LEU A 30 8.71 -42.38 -22.01
CA LEU A 30 7.61 -41.83 -21.21
C LEU A 30 8.11 -41.27 -19.87
N SER A 31 9.02 -41.99 -19.20
CA SER A 31 9.62 -41.52 -17.95
C SER A 31 10.39 -40.21 -18.16
N PHE A 32 11.16 -40.12 -19.25
CA PHE A 32 11.87 -38.91 -19.62
C PHE A 32 10.93 -37.74 -19.97
N ALA A 33 9.84 -38.02 -20.70
CA ALA A 33 8.82 -37.01 -21.02
C ALA A 33 8.16 -36.45 -19.76
N VAL A 34 7.77 -37.31 -18.81
CA VAL A 34 7.18 -36.89 -17.52
C VAL A 34 8.15 -36.04 -16.72
N THR A 35 9.44 -36.40 -16.65
CA THR A 35 10.45 -35.59 -15.96
C THR A 35 10.67 -34.23 -16.63
N THR A 36 10.60 -34.19 -17.96
CA THR A 36 10.73 -32.95 -18.73
C THR A 36 9.54 -32.03 -18.47
N TRP A 37 8.31 -32.54 -18.50
CA TRP A 37 7.10 -31.75 -18.19
C TRP A 37 7.12 -31.18 -16.78
N ARG A 38 7.47 -31.99 -15.76
CA ARG A 38 7.62 -31.51 -14.38
C ARG A 38 8.69 -30.42 -14.25
N THR A 39 9.77 -30.52 -15.02
CA THR A 39 10.84 -29.51 -15.02
C THR A 39 10.36 -28.22 -15.68
N VAL A 40 9.61 -28.30 -16.78
CA VAL A 40 9.05 -27.13 -17.47
C VAL A 40 8.03 -26.41 -16.58
N GLU A 41 7.09 -27.16 -15.97
CA GLU A 41 6.12 -26.58 -15.02
C GLU A 41 6.82 -25.93 -13.83
N GLY A 42 7.83 -26.59 -13.26
CA GLY A 42 8.62 -26.03 -12.16
C GLY A 42 9.38 -24.76 -12.54
N ASN A 43 9.87 -24.66 -13.78
CA ASN A 43 10.54 -23.46 -14.28
C ASN A 43 9.56 -22.32 -14.54
N GLU A 44 8.37 -22.61 -15.07
CA GLU A 44 7.32 -21.62 -15.32
C GLU A 44 6.85 -20.97 -14.01
N VAL A 45 6.59 -21.77 -12.97
CA VAL A 45 6.21 -21.27 -11.65
C VAL A 45 7.30 -20.36 -11.05
N ARG A 46 8.56 -20.77 -11.17
CA ARG A 46 9.70 -19.95 -10.70
C ARG A 46 9.80 -18.64 -11.48
N GLU A 47 9.68 -18.70 -12.80
CA GLU A 47 9.74 -17.51 -13.65
C GLU A 47 8.61 -16.52 -13.32
N GLN A 48 7.39 -17.02 -13.12
CA GLN A 48 6.26 -16.21 -12.69
C GLN A 48 6.51 -15.55 -11.34
N ALA A 49 7.03 -16.31 -10.36
CA ALA A 49 7.39 -15.78 -9.04
C ALA A 49 8.45 -14.67 -9.15
N TYR A 50 9.50 -14.86 -9.95
CA TYR A 50 10.54 -13.85 -10.17
C TYR A 50 10.00 -12.59 -10.86
N ARG A 51 9.13 -12.75 -11.86
CA ARG A 51 8.51 -11.61 -12.56
C ARG A 51 7.60 -10.82 -11.63
N ASN A 52 6.77 -11.50 -10.83
CA ASN A 52 5.89 -10.87 -9.85
C ASN A 52 6.69 -10.15 -8.77
N GLY A 53 7.71 -10.80 -8.19
CA GLY A 53 8.58 -10.19 -7.18
C GLY A 53 9.28 -8.93 -7.71
N ARG A 54 9.76 -8.96 -8.96
CA ARG A 54 10.35 -7.77 -9.60
C ARG A 54 9.33 -6.64 -9.78
N PHE A 55 8.10 -6.96 -10.19
CA PHE A 55 7.05 -5.95 -10.35
C PHE A 55 6.66 -5.30 -9.02
N ILE A 56 6.47 -6.12 -7.98
CA ILE A 56 6.20 -5.65 -6.62
C ILE A 56 7.34 -4.74 -6.15
N GLY A 57 8.58 -5.20 -6.29
CA GLY A 57 9.76 -4.42 -5.89
C GLY A 57 9.88 -3.08 -6.60
N MET A 58 9.67 -3.02 -7.93
CA MET A 58 9.69 -1.75 -8.68
C MET A 58 8.54 -0.81 -8.29
N SER A 59 7.35 -1.35 -8.01
CA SER A 59 6.22 -0.54 -7.54
C SER A 59 6.52 0.05 -6.17
N LEU A 60 7.02 -0.78 -5.24
CA LEU A 60 7.35 -0.35 -3.89
C LEU A 60 8.48 0.68 -3.92
N GLU A 61 9.56 0.45 -4.68
CA GLU A 61 10.67 1.41 -4.81
C GLU A 61 10.18 2.78 -5.29
N ARG A 62 9.32 2.80 -6.31
CA ARG A 62 8.73 4.04 -6.83
C ARG A 62 7.90 4.78 -5.78
N ASP A 63 7.11 4.05 -5.00
CA ASP A 63 6.24 4.67 -4.00
C ASP A 63 7.05 5.11 -2.76
N MET A 64 8.08 4.35 -2.39
CA MET A 64 9.01 4.72 -1.31
C MET A 64 9.79 6.00 -1.60
N GLN A 65 10.06 6.31 -2.87
CA GLN A 65 10.67 7.60 -3.26
C GLN A 65 9.79 8.81 -2.91
N THR A 66 8.50 8.61 -2.62
CA THR A 66 7.58 9.69 -2.23
C THR A 66 7.44 9.87 -0.72
N VAL A 67 7.99 8.95 0.08
CA VAL A 67 7.92 9.00 1.55
C VAL A 67 8.44 10.33 2.06
N GLY A 68 7.66 11.00 2.91
CA GLY A 68 8.10 12.21 3.61
C GLY A 68 8.24 13.46 2.75
N VAL A 69 7.87 13.41 1.46
CA VAL A 69 7.83 14.62 0.63
C VAL A 69 6.82 15.61 1.24
N GLY A 70 7.28 16.80 1.64
CA GLY A 70 6.46 17.84 2.27
C GLY A 70 6.07 17.59 3.74
N ILE A 71 6.62 16.55 4.37
CA ILE A 71 6.29 16.17 5.76
C ILE A 71 7.55 15.70 6.47
N ALA A 72 7.91 16.37 7.57
CA ALA A 72 8.90 15.84 8.49
C ALA A 72 8.24 14.83 9.43
N SER A 73 8.83 13.65 9.60
CA SER A 73 8.44 12.70 10.65
C SER A 73 8.67 13.31 12.04
N THR A 74 7.93 12.78 13.01
CA THR A 74 8.05 13.08 14.45
C THR A 74 7.88 11.78 15.21
N ILE A 75 8.32 11.75 16.46
CA ILE A 75 8.18 10.59 17.35
C ILE A 75 6.74 10.02 17.35
N SER A 76 5.71 10.87 17.33
CA SER A 76 4.31 10.43 17.34
C SER A 76 3.65 10.28 15.96
N PHE A 77 4.35 10.61 14.88
CA PHE A 77 3.81 10.61 13.52
C PHE A 77 4.91 10.41 12.49
N GLY A 78 5.00 9.19 11.95
CA GLY A 78 5.89 8.85 10.85
C GLY A 78 5.26 9.10 9.48
N THR A 79 6.09 9.37 8.47
CA THR A 79 5.65 9.39 7.07
C THR A 79 5.76 8.03 6.40
N LEU A 80 6.52 7.13 7.01
CA LEU A 80 6.54 5.70 6.76
C LEU A 80 6.14 5.03 8.07
N ALA A 81 5.22 4.09 8.01
CA ALA A 81 4.97 3.19 9.12
C ALA A 81 4.75 1.78 8.60
N VAL A 82 5.15 0.84 9.43
CA VAL A 82 4.99 -0.59 9.21
C VAL A 82 4.32 -1.16 10.44
N TRP A 83 3.41 -2.09 10.24
CA TRP A 83 2.83 -2.91 11.31
C TRP A 83 2.46 -4.26 10.73
N ALA A 84 3.09 -5.31 11.26
CA ALA A 84 2.88 -6.69 10.81
C ALA A 84 3.04 -6.83 9.29
N ASP A 85 1.94 -6.96 8.55
CA ASP A 85 1.88 -7.19 7.11
C ASP A 85 1.56 -5.92 6.29
N THR A 86 1.54 -4.75 6.94
CA THR A 86 1.08 -3.52 6.32
C THR A 86 2.16 -2.46 6.30
N ILE A 87 2.33 -1.82 5.14
CA ILE A 87 3.19 -0.65 4.93
C ILE A 87 2.32 0.55 4.62
N VAL A 88 2.54 1.67 5.29
CA VAL A 88 1.91 2.95 4.97
C VAL A 88 2.94 4.01 4.67
N ILE A 89 2.75 4.61 3.51
CA ILE A 89 3.55 5.71 2.97
C ILE A 89 2.64 6.93 2.90
N LEU A 90 3.07 8.02 3.55
CA LEU A 90 2.40 9.31 3.55
C LEU A 90 3.29 10.36 2.89
N SER A 91 2.68 11.19 2.07
CA SER A 91 3.35 12.27 1.35
C SER A 91 2.40 13.43 1.09
N VAL A 92 2.92 14.63 0.87
CA VAL A 92 2.11 15.73 0.33
C VAL A 92 2.11 15.61 -1.20
N PRO A 93 0.93 15.55 -1.85
CA PRO A 93 0.86 15.47 -3.30
C PRO A 93 1.53 16.67 -3.98
N PHE A 94 2.24 16.41 -5.08
CA PHE A 94 2.95 17.42 -5.86
C PHE A 94 2.47 17.40 -7.33
N THR A 95 1.47 18.21 -7.67
CA THR A 95 0.88 18.26 -9.03
C THR A 95 0.32 19.64 -9.38
N PRO A 96 1.04 20.57 -10.04
CA PRO A 96 2.50 20.63 -10.30
C PRO A 96 3.29 21.30 -9.16
N SER A 97 2.62 21.71 -8.09
CA SER A 97 3.19 22.25 -6.86
C SER A 97 2.72 21.42 -5.67
N GLU A 98 3.38 21.60 -4.53
CA GLU A 98 2.96 21.02 -3.26
C GLU A 98 1.53 21.48 -2.93
N SER A 99 0.67 20.55 -2.48
CA SER A 99 -0.68 20.89 -2.05
C SER A 99 -0.61 21.86 -0.85
N PRO A 100 -1.26 23.04 -0.91
CA PRO A 100 -1.05 24.08 0.08
C PRO A 100 -1.70 23.73 1.44
N PRO A 101 -1.12 24.18 2.56
CA PRO A 101 -1.80 24.14 3.86
C PRO A 101 -2.94 25.17 3.90
N TYR A 102 -4.07 24.76 4.48
CA TYR A 102 -5.24 25.62 4.72
C TYR A 102 -5.36 25.90 6.21
N ASP A 103 -5.07 27.14 6.60
CA ASP A 103 -5.19 27.58 7.99
C ASP A 103 -6.64 27.50 8.48
N LEU A 104 -6.81 27.30 9.78
CA LEU A 104 -8.12 27.42 10.43
C LEU A 104 -8.67 28.84 10.26
N ALA A 105 -9.98 28.97 10.00
CA ALA A 105 -10.72 30.23 10.13
C ALA A 105 -11.36 30.27 11.53
N PRO A 106 -10.68 30.83 12.56
CA PRO A 106 -11.23 30.82 13.89
C PRO A 106 -12.43 31.77 14.01
N PRO A 107 -13.39 31.48 14.91
CA PRO A 107 -14.46 32.43 15.23
C PRO A 107 -13.92 33.77 15.72
N ALA A 108 -14.72 34.84 15.53
CA ALA A 108 -14.43 36.14 16.14
C ALA A 108 -14.28 35.99 17.67
N GLY A 109 -13.25 36.62 18.23
CA GLY A 109 -12.94 36.56 19.67
C GLY A 109 -11.45 36.38 19.94
N THR A 110 -11.11 36.25 21.23
CA THR A 110 -9.73 36.08 21.71
C THR A 110 -9.48 34.73 22.38
N ASP A 111 -10.52 33.89 22.52
CA ASP A 111 -10.40 32.61 23.22
C ASP A 111 -9.42 31.69 22.48
N ASN A 112 -8.52 31.08 23.28
CA ASN A 112 -7.54 30.08 22.89
C ASN A 112 -7.20 29.21 24.13
N PRO A 113 -7.28 27.88 24.06
CA PRO A 113 -7.69 27.05 22.93
C PRO A 113 -9.19 27.15 22.60
N LEU A 114 -9.54 26.88 21.36
CA LEU A 114 -10.93 26.82 20.90
C LEU A 114 -11.60 25.52 21.38
N SER A 115 -12.93 25.54 21.48
CA SER A 115 -13.71 24.33 21.74
C SER A 115 -13.47 23.25 20.66
N PRO A 116 -13.57 21.95 21.02
CA PRO A 116 -13.45 20.86 20.05
C PRO A 116 -14.41 21.04 18.87
N GLY A 117 -13.92 20.89 17.64
CA GLY A 117 -14.75 20.98 16.41
C GLY A 117 -15.03 22.40 15.91
N GLY A 118 -14.37 23.41 16.48
CA GLY A 118 -14.55 24.79 16.00
C GLY A 118 -16.01 25.25 16.08
N THR A 119 -16.44 26.05 15.10
CA THR A 119 -17.77 26.68 15.06
C THR A 119 -18.86 25.85 14.39
N CYS A 120 -18.51 24.84 13.61
CA CYS A 120 -19.43 24.11 12.75
C CYS A 120 -19.76 22.69 13.25
N GLY A 121 -19.20 22.27 14.39
CA GLY A 121 -19.52 21.03 15.11
C GLY A 121 -18.33 20.11 15.31
N THR A 122 -18.46 19.08 16.15
CA THR A 122 -17.34 18.23 16.63
C THR A 122 -16.43 17.66 15.53
N TYR A 123 -16.98 17.32 14.37
CA TYR A 123 -16.24 16.73 13.25
C TYR A 123 -16.17 17.65 12.04
N CYS A 124 -16.03 18.94 12.32
CA CYS A 124 -16.09 20.00 11.33
C CYS A 124 -14.99 21.03 11.59
N LEU A 125 -14.39 21.55 10.52
CA LEU A 125 -13.40 22.62 10.59
C LEU A 125 -13.75 23.70 9.56
N ASP A 126 -13.79 24.94 10.02
CA ASP A 126 -13.85 26.11 9.17
C ASP A 126 -12.43 26.52 8.81
N LEU A 127 -12.15 26.64 7.51
CA LEU A 127 -10.84 26.94 6.97
C LEU A 127 -10.83 28.35 6.39
N ALA A 128 -9.71 29.04 6.56
CA ALA A 128 -9.49 30.34 5.96
C ALA A 128 -9.63 30.24 4.44
N ALA A 129 -10.28 31.25 3.86
CA ALA A 129 -10.27 31.42 2.42
C ALA A 129 -8.84 31.77 2.01
N ASP A 130 -8.02 30.76 1.73
CA ASP A 130 -6.65 30.98 1.31
C ASP A 130 -6.61 31.91 0.09
N ALA A 131 -5.71 32.88 0.15
CA ALA A 131 -5.55 33.99 -0.77
C ALA A 131 -4.74 33.62 -2.02
N LYS A 132 -4.22 32.39 -2.13
CA LYS A 132 -3.19 32.05 -3.13
C LYS A 132 -3.43 30.79 -3.97
N GLY A 133 -4.58 30.12 -3.90
CA GLY A 133 -4.77 28.89 -4.68
C GLY A 133 -6.21 28.36 -4.83
N LYS A 134 -6.33 27.36 -5.70
CA LYS A 134 -7.53 26.52 -5.84
C LYS A 134 -7.70 25.70 -4.57
N PHE A 135 -8.94 25.52 -4.10
CA PHE A 135 -9.23 24.66 -2.95
C PHE A 135 -9.28 23.19 -3.39
N GLU A 136 -8.24 22.44 -3.03
CA GLU A 136 -7.95 21.08 -3.51
C GLU A 136 -8.49 19.95 -2.63
N LEU A 137 -8.98 20.28 -1.43
CA LEU A 137 -9.61 19.28 -0.56
C LEU A 137 -10.97 18.86 -1.11
N GLU A 138 -11.20 17.55 -1.11
CA GLU A 138 -12.43 16.90 -1.58
C GLU A 138 -12.83 15.77 -0.63
N ALA A 139 -14.09 15.34 -0.70
CA ALA A 139 -14.56 14.18 0.05
C ALA A 139 -13.79 12.92 -0.39
N GLY A 140 -13.44 12.07 0.57
CA GLY A 140 -12.58 10.90 0.40
C GLY A 140 -11.09 11.20 0.47
N ASN A 141 -10.66 12.47 0.52
CA ASN A 141 -9.24 12.80 0.68
C ASN A 141 -8.79 12.55 2.12
N LEU A 142 -7.60 11.97 2.27
CA LEU A 142 -6.86 12.00 3.52
C LEU A 142 -6.17 13.37 3.66
N ALA A 143 -6.15 13.91 4.87
CA ALA A 143 -5.44 15.13 5.18
C ALA A 143 -4.73 15.03 6.53
N ARG A 144 -3.64 15.79 6.68
CA ARG A 144 -3.03 16.07 7.98
C ARG A 144 -3.73 17.24 8.61
N LEU A 145 -4.09 17.09 9.87
CA LEU A 145 -4.42 18.17 10.77
C LEU A 145 -3.19 18.42 11.65
N GLN A 146 -2.56 19.58 11.46
CA GLN A 146 -1.51 20.07 12.34
C GLN A 146 -2.14 21.02 13.35
N ILE A 147 -1.88 20.81 14.64
CA ILE A 147 -2.22 21.74 15.72
C ILE A 147 -0.95 21.93 16.55
N ASN A 148 -0.31 23.09 16.39
CA ASN A 148 1.02 23.36 16.96
C ASN A 148 2.01 22.26 16.54
N ASP A 149 2.54 21.45 17.47
CA ASP A 149 3.46 20.34 17.18
C ASP A 149 2.76 18.98 17.01
N THR A 150 1.45 18.91 17.26
CA THR A 150 0.69 17.65 17.18
C THR A 150 0.15 17.43 15.77
N ARG A 151 0.37 16.23 15.24
CA ARG A 151 -0.16 15.77 13.94
C ARG A 151 -1.20 14.70 14.13
N ARG A 152 -2.31 14.85 13.39
CA ARG A 152 -3.40 13.89 13.34
C ARG A 152 -3.80 13.65 11.90
N LEU A 153 -4.27 12.45 11.60
CA LEU A 153 -4.91 12.16 10.32
C LEU A 153 -6.40 12.49 10.39
N ILE A 154 -6.94 13.04 9.31
CA ILE A 154 -8.39 13.19 9.13
C ILE A 154 -8.78 12.67 7.76
N LEU A 155 -9.86 11.91 7.69
CA LEU A 155 -10.47 11.49 6.44
C LEU A 155 -11.68 12.38 6.15
N ILE A 156 -11.60 13.14 5.07
CA ILE A 156 -12.60 14.15 4.73
C ILE A 156 -13.86 13.45 4.21
N SER A 157 -15.00 13.67 4.87
CA SER A 157 -16.29 13.12 4.45
C SER A 157 -17.07 14.08 3.55
N GLY A 158 -16.80 15.37 3.66
CA GLY A 158 -17.56 16.41 2.97
C GLY A 158 -16.81 17.73 2.93
N VAL A 159 -17.07 18.51 1.87
CA VAL A 159 -16.46 19.80 1.64
C VAL A 159 -17.50 20.79 1.13
N THR A 160 -17.60 21.94 1.79
CA THR A 160 -18.39 23.08 1.32
C THR A 160 -17.45 24.16 0.80
N LYS A 161 -17.49 24.39 -0.52
CA LYS A 161 -16.67 25.39 -1.23
C LYS A 161 -17.48 26.68 -1.41
N GLY A 162 -17.72 27.41 -0.32
CA GLY A 162 -18.49 28.66 -0.30
C GLY A 162 -17.65 29.89 0.05
N THR A 163 -18.30 30.96 0.52
CA THR A 163 -17.65 32.11 1.17
C THR A 163 -17.00 31.71 2.50
N SER A 164 -17.63 30.79 3.23
CA SER A 164 -16.97 29.97 4.25
C SER A 164 -16.55 28.65 3.62
N ARG A 165 -15.30 28.24 3.85
CA ARG A 165 -14.80 26.94 3.44
C ARG A 165 -14.86 26.03 4.64
N THR A 166 -15.72 25.03 4.57
CA THR A 166 -15.94 24.13 5.69
C THR A 166 -15.66 22.72 5.23
N ILE A 167 -14.89 21.98 6.03
CA ILE A 167 -14.68 20.55 5.83
C ILE A 167 -15.33 19.78 6.97
N THR A 168 -15.91 18.63 6.63
CA THR A 168 -16.34 17.63 7.60
C THR A 168 -15.45 16.41 7.45
N PHE A 169 -15.15 15.74 8.56
CA PHE A 169 -14.35 14.53 8.56
C PHE A 169 -15.05 13.41 9.33
N THR A 170 -14.61 12.18 9.11
CA THR A 170 -15.17 11.00 9.76
C THR A 170 -14.80 10.93 11.25
N PRO A 171 -15.65 10.40 12.13
CA PRO A 171 -15.43 10.35 13.58
C PRO A 171 -14.48 9.23 14.02
N HIS A 172 -13.45 8.93 13.22
CA HIS A 172 -12.48 7.89 13.52
C HIS A 172 -11.50 8.39 14.59
N THR A 173 -11.25 7.56 15.60
CA THR A 173 -10.23 7.83 16.63
C THR A 173 -8.84 7.40 16.17
N GLN A 174 -8.77 6.49 15.22
CA GLN A 174 -7.52 5.97 14.64
C GLN A 174 -7.70 5.76 13.14
N LEU A 175 -6.69 6.13 12.36
CA LEU A 175 -6.60 5.88 10.92
C LEU A 175 -5.17 5.42 10.64
N LEU A 176 -5.01 4.28 9.97
CA LEU A 176 -3.69 3.77 9.60
C LEU A 176 -2.73 3.69 10.79
N HIS A 177 -3.24 3.18 11.92
CA HIS A 177 -2.57 3.13 13.23
C HIS A 177 -2.23 4.50 13.88
N TYR A 178 -2.35 5.62 13.18
CA TYR A 178 -2.21 6.96 13.75
C TYR A 178 -3.48 7.42 14.45
N THR A 179 -3.32 8.19 15.53
CA THR A 179 -4.46 8.89 16.14
C THR A 179 -5.08 9.86 15.13
N ALA A 180 -6.41 9.81 15.02
CA ALA A 180 -7.16 10.56 14.03
C ALA A 180 -8.10 11.61 14.65
N GLY A 181 -8.46 12.60 13.84
CA GLY A 181 -9.43 13.63 14.21
C GLY A 181 -9.01 14.47 15.42
N LEU A 182 -10.01 14.81 16.23
CA LEU A 182 -9.87 15.52 17.50
C LEU A 182 -9.97 14.58 18.71
N SER A 183 -9.68 13.29 18.49
CA SER A 183 -9.71 12.29 19.56
C SER A 183 -8.65 12.60 20.63
N GLY A 184 -8.88 12.07 21.85
CA GLY A 184 -8.00 12.33 22.99
C GLY A 184 -8.15 13.73 23.62
N GLY A 185 -9.24 14.45 23.31
CA GLY A 185 -9.50 15.78 23.88
C GLY A 185 -8.64 16.89 23.28
N LEU A 186 -8.11 16.68 22.07
CA LEU A 186 -7.29 17.68 21.39
C LEU A 186 -8.13 18.92 21.08
N LEU A 187 -7.73 20.05 21.65
CA LEU A 187 -8.35 21.34 21.41
C LEU A 187 -7.65 22.05 20.26
N LEU A 188 -8.41 22.80 19.46
CA LEU A 188 -7.86 23.55 18.34
C LEU A 188 -7.19 24.82 18.86
N ASP A 189 -6.01 25.15 18.33
CA ASP A 189 -5.39 26.45 18.59
C ASP A 189 -5.86 27.45 17.52
N ARG A 190 -6.05 28.70 17.92
CA ARG A 190 -6.36 29.80 17.01
C ARG A 190 -5.24 30.06 15.99
N TYR A 191 -4.00 29.76 16.36
CA TYR A 191 -2.81 29.94 15.53
C TYR A 191 -2.07 28.60 15.36
N GLY A 192 -1.36 28.42 14.25
CA GLY A 192 -0.60 27.17 14.04
C GLY A 192 -1.46 25.93 13.80
N THR A 193 -2.77 26.11 13.61
CA THR A 193 -3.69 25.04 13.17
C THR A 193 -3.92 25.14 11.67
N PHE A 194 -3.57 24.07 10.94
CA PHE A 194 -3.85 23.98 9.51
C PHE A 194 -4.20 22.56 9.08
N VAL A 195 -4.89 22.47 7.94
CA VAL A 195 -5.24 21.23 7.27
C VAL A 195 -4.54 21.18 5.93
N GLN A 196 -3.87 20.08 5.62
CA GLN A 196 -3.20 19.92 4.33
C GLN A 196 -3.47 18.53 3.76
N LYS A 197 -3.73 18.48 2.45
CA LYS A 197 -3.98 17.23 1.74
C LYS A 197 -2.79 16.30 1.86
N LEU A 198 -3.06 15.02 2.08
CA LEU A 198 -2.08 13.95 2.05
C LEU A 198 -2.40 12.97 0.92
N GLY A 199 -1.34 12.50 0.28
CA GLY A 199 -1.32 11.23 -0.43
C GLY A 199 -1.06 10.11 0.56
N VAL A 200 -1.70 8.97 0.31
CA VAL A 200 -1.49 7.75 1.06
C VAL A 200 -1.22 6.63 0.07
N ILE A 201 -0.27 5.77 0.40
CA ILE A 201 -0.08 4.49 -0.28
C ILE A 201 0.00 3.43 0.81
N VAL A 202 -0.87 2.43 0.75
CA VAL A 202 -0.92 1.32 1.70
C VAL A 202 -0.67 0.02 0.95
N TYR A 203 0.32 -0.73 1.38
CA TYR A 203 0.50 -2.13 1.00
C TYR A 203 0.02 -2.99 2.14
N TYR A 204 -0.81 -4.00 1.87
CA TYR A 204 -1.30 -4.91 2.91
C TYR A 204 -1.66 -6.27 2.30
N LEU A 205 -1.68 -7.30 3.13
CA LEU A 205 -2.08 -8.64 2.71
C LEU A 205 -3.59 -8.83 2.97
N ASP A 206 -4.33 -9.32 1.97
CA ASP A 206 -5.73 -9.75 2.10
C ASP A 206 -5.85 -11.20 1.64
N GLY A 207 -5.75 -12.13 2.60
CA GLY A 207 -5.67 -13.56 2.31
C GLY A 207 -4.35 -13.91 1.61
N ASP A 208 -4.43 -14.38 0.36
CA ASP A 208 -3.28 -14.74 -0.48
C ASP A 208 -2.91 -13.64 -1.49
N LYS A 209 -3.43 -12.42 -1.30
CA LYS A 209 -3.27 -11.31 -2.23
C LYS A 209 -2.54 -10.16 -1.57
N LEU A 210 -1.50 -9.68 -2.24
CA LEU A 210 -0.88 -8.41 -1.88
C LEU A 210 -1.68 -7.29 -2.54
N MET A 211 -2.20 -6.38 -1.71
CA MET A 211 -3.02 -5.26 -2.10
C MET A 211 -2.20 -3.97 -2.09
N ARG A 212 -2.50 -3.04 -3.00
CA ARG A 212 -1.97 -1.67 -3.00
C ARG A 212 -3.14 -0.69 -3.05
N ALA A 213 -3.27 0.16 -2.04
CA ALA A 213 -4.30 1.20 -1.96
C ALA A 213 -3.68 2.59 -2.03
N ASP A 214 -4.27 3.48 -2.81
CA ASP A 214 -3.89 4.91 -2.90
C ASP A 214 -4.96 5.85 -2.29
N TYR A 215 -6.02 5.29 -1.73
CA TYR A 215 -7.06 5.99 -0.96
C TYR A 215 -7.68 5.09 0.12
N LEU A 216 -8.48 5.70 0.99
CA LEU A 216 -9.24 5.00 2.03
C LEU A 216 -10.74 5.04 1.72
N ASN A 217 -11.44 3.98 2.09
CA ASN A 217 -12.90 3.95 2.15
C ASN A 217 -13.41 4.88 3.26
N PRO A 218 -14.70 5.28 3.24
CA PRO A 218 -15.29 6.12 4.29
C PRO A 218 -15.22 5.54 5.72
N ASP A 219 -15.11 4.22 5.85
CA ASP A 219 -14.91 3.52 7.12
C ASP A 219 -13.43 3.53 7.60
N GLY A 220 -12.53 4.13 6.82
CA GLY A 220 -11.11 4.24 7.13
C GLY A 220 -10.28 3.04 6.67
N THR A 221 -10.88 2.00 6.07
CA THR A 221 -10.09 0.88 5.55
C THR A 221 -9.39 1.26 4.24
N PRO A 222 -8.19 0.72 3.97
CA PRO A 222 -7.55 0.89 2.67
C PRO A 222 -8.42 0.34 1.55
N ALA A 223 -8.54 1.09 0.45
CA ALA A 223 -9.31 0.70 -0.72
C ALA A 223 -8.34 0.51 -1.89
N GLY A 224 -7.92 -0.74 -2.10
CA GLY A 224 -6.80 -1.06 -2.98
C GLY A 224 -7.13 -2.00 -4.13
N GLU A 225 -6.18 -2.08 -5.05
CA GLU A 225 -6.16 -3.04 -6.14
C GLU A 225 -5.21 -4.20 -5.82
N VAL A 226 -5.49 -5.37 -6.38
CA VAL A 226 -4.62 -6.54 -6.22
C VAL A 226 -3.35 -6.32 -7.03
N LEU A 227 -2.20 -6.32 -6.36
CA LEU A 227 -0.89 -6.21 -6.97
C LEU A 227 -0.33 -7.59 -7.37
N ALA A 228 -0.54 -8.59 -6.52
CA ALA A 228 -0.10 -9.97 -6.77
C ALA A 228 -1.02 -10.99 -6.07
N TYR A 229 -1.02 -12.22 -6.61
CA TYR A 229 -1.77 -13.37 -6.09
C TYR A 229 -0.81 -14.47 -5.62
N GLY A 230 -1.30 -15.36 -4.75
CA GLY A 230 -0.55 -16.52 -4.27
C GLY A 230 0.62 -16.14 -3.36
N ILE A 231 0.52 -14.99 -2.68
CA ILE A 231 1.50 -14.56 -1.68
C ILE A 231 1.27 -15.37 -0.42
N GLN A 232 2.25 -16.17 -0.02
CA GLN A 232 2.17 -17.03 1.16
C GLN A 232 2.57 -16.30 2.44
N GLU A 233 3.52 -15.38 2.32
CA GLU A 233 4.13 -14.64 3.42
C GLU A 233 4.53 -13.26 2.90
N TRP A 234 4.28 -12.24 3.73
CA TRP A 234 4.62 -10.85 3.47
C TRP A 234 5.08 -10.24 4.79
N ASP A 235 6.39 -10.27 4.99
CA ASP A 235 7.03 -9.72 6.17
C ASP A 235 7.61 -8.36 5.83
N VAL A 236 7.36 -7.40 6.71
CA VAL A 236 7.93 -6.07 6.59
C VAL A 236 8.50 -5.65 7.93
N SER A 237 9.70 -5.09 7.87
CA SER A 237 10.38 -4.44 8.99
C SER A 237 10.87 -3.06 8.55
N VAL A 238 11.14 -2.21 9.54
CA VAL A 238 11.81 -0.93 9.34
C VAL A 238 13.18 -1.03 9.98
N ILE A 239 14.19 -0.53 9.26
CA ILE A 239 15.54 -0.39 9.77
C ILE A 239 15.76 1.09 10.08
N PHE A 240 16.06 1.39 11.33
CA PHE A 240 16.35 2.75 11.80
C PHE A 240 17.81 3.15 11.52
N THR A 241 18.12 4.42 11.75
CA THR A 241 19.44 4.98 11.39
C THR A 241 20.60 4.46 12.26
N ASP A 242 20.28 3.78 13.35
CA ASP A 242 21.20 3.11 14.26
C ASP A 242 21.37 1.60 13.96
N ASP A 243 20.84 1.15 12.82
CA ASP A 243 20.78 -0.25 12.37
C ASP A 243 19.86 -1.16 13.21
N ASP A 244 18.96 -0.61 14.05
CA ASP A 244 17.95 -1.42 14.72
C ASP A 244 16.79 -1.78 13.77
N GLU A 245 16.42 -3.06 13.75
CA GLU A 245 15.35 -3.59 12.90
C GLU A 245 14.13 -3.90 13.76
N GLN A 246 13.04 -3.17 13.51
CA GLN A 246 11.79 -3.35 14.23
C GLN A 246 10.66 -3.78 13.30
N PRO A 247 9.74 -4.65 13.78
CA PRO A 247 8.56 -5.05 13.01
C PRO A 247 7.48 -3.96 12.96
N GLU A 248 7.60 -2.91 13.78
CA GLU A 248 6.68 -1.79 13.80
C GLU A 248 7.34 -0.48 14.20
N VAL A 249 6.81 0.63 13.69
CA VAL A 249 7.23 1.98 14.09
C VAL A 249 6.36 2.42 15.25
N THR A 250 6.95 2.54 16.45
CA THR A 250 6.20 3.01 17.64
C THR A 250 6.76 4.32 18.17
N PRO A 251 5.92 5.21 18.73
CA PRO A 251 6.39 6.42 19.41
C PRO A 251 7.20 6.18 20.68
N ALA A 252 7.26 4.93 21.16
CA ALA A 252 8.07 4.56 22.31
C ALA A 252 9.55 4.39 21.94
N ASP A 253 9.80 4.19 20.65
CA ASP A 253 11.12 4.19 20.06
C ASP A 253 11.60 5.64 19.97
N ASN A 254 12.64 5.98 20.74
CA ASN A 254 13.13 7.37 20.81
C ASN A 254 14.09 7.70 19.66
N ASP A 255 14.22 6.80 18.69
CA ASP A 255 15.11 6.95 17.56
C ASP A 255 14.43 7.75 16.42
N PRO A 256 15.03 8.87 15.99
CA PRO A 256 14.44 9.80 15.02
C PRO A 256 14.48 9.32 13.56
#